data_AF-A0AAN8FHY1-F1
#
_entry.id   AF-A0AAN8FHY1-F1
#
_cell.length_a   1.000
_cell.length_b   1.000
_cell.length_c   1.000
_cell.angle_alpha   90.00
_cell.angle_beta   90.00
_cell.angle_gamma   90.00
#
_symmetry.space_group_name_H-M   'P 1'
#
loop_
_entity.id
_entity.type
_entity.pdbx_description
1 polymer ?
#
loop_
_entity_poly.entity_id
_entity_poly.type
_entity_poly.pdbx_seq_one_letter_code
_entity_poly.pdbx_strand_id
1 'polypeptide(L)'
;MLDGPSSTVTGALRLNGWYIQVTLRQDRPPIAIPFIEVPHLEDSLAFRERSLQVINDLFAGTYVDIDVADQPLTSSTEHPYAIAPTLWNGIRPVLYQIVSTGWGTGVVLEVKDFFAIGPDRRDLHCITLDQHGIEILRGGRGFNRSLVSVKDFVWVYNVKPTRQALKDPAAVLEQSRIPRTTALDTSSVYFFRASHFAFAKPTDREEPIYGIILSLGTRRGRVISARAAFEGCPEAVTITPFLCTFPMDQLALYEVVSARSRANVSSAMRFSEPPVSFEARDHLANVVRCFFPMHPEEGILPLSVDRITQEERDWLSDRLNNFTSYLADKDLARKRLGKICNAACSALAAVNSAEDDRRSHRSEATVVTPEWFPMRLRVVLSDMTSEAGWTSGRQAVLWIPGASRLIRLKVVDVQAATRDRTLTVVLQAFRWSNNSLTDDIDRFEVDLHCRDAYRPRVR
;
A
#
# COMPACT_ATOMS: atom_id res chain seq x y z
N MET A 1 -38.46 -31.92 -11.30
CA MET A 1 -39.46 -30.93 -11.75
C MET A 1 -39.85 -30.09 -10.56
N LEU A 2 -39.33 -28.87 -10.49
CA LEU A 2 -39.94 -27.64 -9.99
C LEU A 2 -38.85 -26.58 -10.17
N ASP A 3 -38.66 -26.18 -11.43
CA ASP A 3 -37.87 -25.00 -11.79
C ASP A 3 -38.71 -23.76 -11.45
N GLY A 4 -38.23 -22.96 -10.50
CA GLY A 4 -38.70 -21.59 -10.29
C GLY A 4 -37.74 -20.62 -11.00
N PRO A 5 -38.22 -19.55 -11.64
CA PRO A 5 -37.38 -18.66 -12.43
C PRO A 5 -36.42 -17.87 -11.53
N SER A 6 -35.12 -17.99 -11.79
CA SER A 6 -34.08 -17.14 -11.18
C SER A 6 -34.28 -15.69 -11.63
N SER A 7 -34.79 -14.84 -10.74
CA SER A 7 -34.87 -13.40 -10.98
C SER A 7 -33.48 -12.78 -10.88
N THR A 8 -32.88 -12.44 -12.02
CA THR A 8 -31.64 -11.67 -12.10
C THR A 8 -31.93 -10.24 -11.64
N VAL A 9 -31.43 -9.84 -10.46
CA VAL A 9 -31.49 -8.44 -10.03
C VAL A 9 -30.25 -7.73 -10.54
N THR A 10 -30.42 -6.97 -11.62
CA THR A 10 -29.35 -6.16 -12.20
C THR A 10 -29.30 -4.80 -11.48
N GLY A 11 -28.35 -4.62 -10.57
CA GLY A 11 -28.08 -3.33 -9.93
C GLY A 11 -27.01 -2.55 -10.70
N ALA A 12 -27.35 -1.40 -11.28
CA ALA A 12 -26.39 -0.50 -11.91
C ALA A 12 -25.91 0.56 -10.90
N LEU A 13 -24.63 0.54 -10.55
CA LEU A 13 -23.98 1.64 -9.81
C LEU A 13 -23.38 2.64 -10.81
N ARG A 14 -23.92 3.85 -10.85
CA ARG A 14 -23.41 4.96 -11.66
C ARG A 14 -22.20 5.61 -10.97
N LEU A 15 -21.01 5.42 -11.52
CA LEU A 15 -19.85 6.29 -11.34
C LEU A 15 -19.36 6.72 -12.73
N ASN A 16 -19.58 7.99 -13.07
CA ASN A 16 -18.97 8.74 -14.18
C ASN A 16 -18.66 7.95 -15.47
N GLY A 17 -19.70 7.59 -16.23
CA GLY A 17 -19.60 7.42 -17.68
C GLY A 17 -19.04 6.10 -18.23
N TRP A 18 -18.64 5.14 -17.38
CA TRP A 18 -18.21 3.81 -17.81
C TRP A 18 -19.09 2.74 -17.16
N TYR A 19 -19.82 1.97 -17.97
CA TYR A 19 -20.63 0.85 -17.48
C TYR A 19 -19.69 -0.30 -17.07
N ILE A 20 -19.38 -0.41 -15.80
CA ILE A 20 -18.92 -1.69 -15.24
C ILE A 20 -20.19 -2.43 -14.80
N GLN A 21 -20.65 -3.39 -15.62
CA GLN A 21 -21.59 -4.40 -15.15
C GLN A 21 -20.85 -5.28 -14.14
N VAL A 22 -20.94 -4.94 -12.86
CA VAL A 22 -20.58 -5.88 -11.79
C VAL A 22 -21.76 -6.83 -11.64
N THR A 23 -21.65 -8.03 -12.20
CA THR A 23 -22.58 -9.10 -11.88
C THR A 23 -22.34 -9.50 -10.42
N LEU A 24 -23.15 -8.96 -9.51
CA LEU A 24 -23.22 -9.44 -8.13
C LEU A 24 -23.71 -10.89 -8.20
N ARG A 25 -22.78 -11.86 -8.13
CA ARG A 25 -23.15 -13.27 -8.02
C ARG A 25 -23.93 -13.44 -6.71
N GLN A 26 -25.15 -13.96 -6.80
CA GLN A 26 -25.92 -14.39 -5.63
C GLN A 26 -25.11 -15.39 -4.80
N ASP A 27 -24.87 -15.04 -3.54
CA ASP A 27 -24.71 -15.90 -2.35
C ASP A 27 -24.06 -17.27 -2.51
N ARG A 28 -22.98 -17.36 -3.29
CA ARG A 28 -22.03 -18.47 -3.14
C ARG A 28 -20.63 -17.91 -2.99
N PRO A 29 -19.99 -18.10 -1.82
CA PRO A 29 -18.57 -17.81 -1.70
C PRO A 29 -17.82 -18.60 -2.79
N PRO A 30 -16.75 -18.04 -3.36
CA PRO A 30 -15.96 -18.73 -4.38
C PRO A 30 -15.55 -20.12 -3.87
N ILE A 31 -15.71 -21.15 -4.71
CA ILE A 31 -15.44 -22.57 -4.41
C ILE A 31 -14.00 -22.80 -3.93
N ALA A 32 -13.09 -21.90 -4.27
CA ALA A 32 -11.78 -21.80 -3.68
C ALA A 32 -11.53 -20.32 -3.34
N ILE A 33 -11.42 -20.00 -2.05
CA ILE A 33 -10.80 -18.75 -1.62
C ILE A 33 -9.32 -18.90 -1.99
N PRO A 34 -8.72 -18.00 -2.80
CA PRO A 34 -7.32 -18.12 -3.16
C PRO A 34 -6.44 -18.00 -1.90
N PHE A 35 -6.01 -19.18 -1.43
CA PHE A 35 -4.77 -19.53 -0.75
C PHE A 35 -4.07 -18.38 0.03
N ILE A 36 -4.72 -17.92 1.10
CA ILE A 36 -4.04 -17.59 2.36
C ILE A 36 -5.06 -17.97 3.42
N GLU A 37 -4.84 -19.07 4.12
CA GLU A 37 -5.55 -19.35 5.37
C GLU A 37 -5.43 -18.08 6.22
N VAL A 38 -6.57 -17.43 6.44
CA VAL A 38 -6.61 -16.15 7.12
C VAL A 38 -6.19 -16.44 8.56
N PRO A 39 -5.23 -15.69 9.14
CA PRO A 39 -4.89 -15.84 10.56
C PRO A 39 -6.19 -15.85 11.36
N HIS A 40 -6.33 -16.74 12.34
CA HIS A 40 -7.55 -16.79 13.12
C HIS A 40 -7.66 -15.56 14.02
N LEU A 41 -8.88 -15.21 14.46
CA LEU A 41 -9.06 -14.10 15.39
C LEU A 41 -8.23 -14.31 16.66
N GLU A 42 -8.17 -15.53 17.17
CA GLU A 42 -7.37 -15.91 18.34
C GLU A 42 -5.88 -15.65 18.13
N ASP A 43 -5.36 -15.90 16.93
CA ASP A 43 -3.94 -15.67 16.60
C ASP A 43 -3.63 -14.17 16.61
N SER A 44 -4.53 -13.37 16.04
CA SER A 44 -4.45 -11.90 16.04
C SER A 44 -4.54 -11.32 17.46
N LEU A 45 -5.42 -11.85 18.32
CA LEU A 45 -5.53 -11.45 19.73
C LEU A 45 -4.29 -11.84 20.53
N ALA A 46 -3.82 -13.08 20.39
CA ALA A 46 -2.63 -13.56 21.08
C ALA A 46 -1.37 -12.77 20.67
N PHE A 47 -1.24 -12.39 19.39
CA PHE A 47 -0.16 -11.53 18.93
C PHE A 47 -0.23 -10.12 19.54
N ARG A 48 -1.44 -9.57 19.72
CA ARG A 48 -1.64 -8.29 20.41
C ARG A 48 -1.24 -8.33 21.87
N GLU A 49 -1.65 -9.37 22.59
CA GLU A 49 -1.31 -9.56 24.00
C GLU A 49 0.21 -9.65 24.18
N ARG A 50 0.89 -10.48 23.37
CA ARG A 50 2.36 -10.62 23.42
C ARG A 50 3.07 -9.30 23.12
N SER A 51 2.64 -8.56 22.10
CA SER A 51 3.24 -7.26 21.78
C SER A 51 2.93 -6.19 22.84
N LEU A 52 1.78 -6.24 23.50
CA LEU A 52 1.47 -5.37 24.63
C LEU A 52 2.37 -5.67 25.83
N GLN A 53 2.66 -6.96 26.09
CA GLN A 53 3.61 -7.34 27.13
C GLN A 53 4.99 -6.74 26.86
N VAL A 54 5.46 -6.73 25.61
CA VAL A 54 6.71 -6.06 25.23
C VAL A 54 6.70 -4.57 25.55
N ILE A 55 5.57 -3.87 25.31
CA ILE A 55 5.42 -2.47 25.73
C ILE A 55 5.53 -2.36 27.25
N ASN A 56 4.75 -3.14 27.98
CA ASN A 56 4.72 -3.09 29.45
C ASN A 56 6.10 -3.35 30.05
N ASP A 57 6.81 -4.37 29.57
CA ASP A 57 8.16 -4.70 30.03
C ASP A 57 9.15 -3.57 29.73
N LEU A 58 9.02 -2.91 28.58
CA LEU A 58 9.88 -1.80 28.21
C LEU A 58 9.65 -0.57 29.11
N PHE A 59 8.40 -0.23 29.39
CA PHE A 59 8.05 0.87 30.29
C PHE A 59 8.38 0.55 31.76
N ALA A 60 8.35 -0.72 32.16
CA ALA A 60 8.78 -1.18 33.47
C ALA A 60 10.31 -1.27 33.61
N GLY A 61 11.07 -1.12 32.52
CA GLY A 61 12.53 -1.31 32.52
C GLY A 61 12.97 -2.77 32.70
N THR A 62 12.06 -3.73 32.53
CA THR A 62 12.32 -5.17 32.67
C THR A 62 12.56 -5.86 31.33
N TYR A 63 12.35 -5.17 30.21
CA TYR A 63 12.57 -5.71 28.88
C TYR A 63 14.06 -6.01 28.63
N VAL A 64 14.35 -7.25 28.23
CA VAL A 64 15.70 -7.70 27.87
C VAL A 64 15.80 -7.83 26.36
N ASP A 65 16.62 -6.99 25.72
CA ASP A 65 16.90 -7.14 24.30
C ASP A 65 17.94 -8.23 24.06
N ILE A 66 17.46 -9.41 23.65
CA ILE A 66 18.34 -10.52 23.28
C ILE A 66 19.02 -10.19 21.94
N ASP A 67 20.34 -10.02 21.95
CA ASP A 67 21.10 -9.86 20.71
C ASP A 67 21.11 -11.17 19.93
N VAL A 68 21.08 -11.06 18.60
CA VAL A 68 21.10 -12.16 17.65
C VAL A 68 22.30 -12.03 16.70
N ALA A 69 23.28 -11.18 17.02
CA ALA A 69 24.46 -10.95 16.19
C ALA A 69 25.28 -12.22 15.94
N ASP A 70 25.22 -13.18 16.86
CA ASP A 70 25.84 -14.50 16.80
C ASP A 70 25.15 -15.45 15.80
N GLN A 71 23.89 -15.19 15.44
CA GLN A 71 23.18 -15.96 14.43
C GLN A 71 23.74 -15.72 13.03
N PRO A 72 23.85 -16.77 12.19
CA PRO A 72 24.38 -16.64 10.84
C PRO A 72 23.44 -15.77 9.98
N LEU A 73 24.03 -14.88 9.18
CA LEU A 73 23.26 -14.10 8.21
C LEU A 73 22.75 -15.01 7.09
N THR A 74 21.48 -14.86 6.74
CA THR A 74 20.88 -15.55 5.58
C THR A 74 21.58 -15.09 4.30
N SER A 75 22.47 -15.93 3.76
CA SER A 75 23.31 -15.64 2.59
C SER A 75 22.69 -16.09 1.26
N SER A 76 21.42 -16.46 1.25
CA SER A 76 20.86 -17.22 0.13
C SER A 76 20.48 -16.37 -1.08
N THR A 77 20.70 -16.98 -2.25
CA THR A 77 20.19 -16.55 -3.56
C THR A 77 18.68 -16.77 -3.71
N GLU A 78 18.06 -17.53 -2.81
CA GLU A 78 16.62 -17.82 -2.82
C GLU A 78 16.02 -17.71 -1.42
N HIS A 79 14.77 -17.26 -1.31
CA HIS A 79 14.03 -17.30 -0.05
C HIS A 79 13.21 -18.58 0.06
N PRO A 80 13.22 -19.25 1.23
CA PRO A 80 12.26 -20.30 1.50
C PRO A 80 10.90 -19.62 1.72
N TYR A 81 9.85 -20.17 1.13
CA TYR A 81 8.51 -19.62 1.28
C TYR A 81 7.62 -20.61 2.03
N ALA A 82 6.95 -20.12 3.06
CA ALA A 82 5.89 -20.84 3.76
C ALA A 82 4.54 -20.45 3.15
N ILE A 83 3.95 -21.41 2.45
CA ILE A 83 2.63 -21.28 1.84
C ILE A 83 1.55 -21.11 2.93
N ALA A 84 1.50 -22.04 3.87
CA ALA A 84 0.63 -21.96 5.04
C ALA A 84 1.41 -21.53 6.29
N PRO A 85 0.76 -20.90 7.28
CA PRO A 85 1.41 -20.55 8.53
C PRO A 85 1.85 -21.82 9.28
N THR A 86 3.14 -21.97 9.55
CA THR A 86 3.66 -23.07 10.35
C THR A 86 3.57 -22.73 11.84
N LEU A 87 3.33 -23.72 12.70
CA LEU A 87 3.39 -23.51 14.15
C LEU A 87 4.86 -23.46 14.58
N TRP A 88 5.27 -22.39 15.25
CA TRP A 88 6.66 -22.22 15.73
C TRP A 88 6.64 -21.97 17.24
N ASN A 89 7.22 -22.87 18.03
CA ASN A 89 7.20 -22.80 19.50
C ASN A 89 5.79 -22.62 20.09
N GLY A 90 4.79 -23.29 19.51
CA GLY A 90 3.39 -23.14 19.91
C GLY A 90 2.73 -21.82 19.49
N ILE A 91 3.43 -20.97 18.74
CA ILE A 91 2.94 -19.67 18.27
C ILE A 91 2.51 -19.78 16.80
N ARG A 92 1.31 -19.29 16.50
CA ARG A 92 0.86 -19.01 15.14
C ARG A 92 1.16 -17.55 14.77
N PRO A 93 1.52 -17.29 13.50
CA PRO A 93 1.85 -15.96 13.02
C PRO A 93 0.61 -15.16 12.64
N VAL A 94 0.78 -13.85 12.54
CA VAL A 94 -0.15 -12.95 11.85
C VAL A 94 0.40 -12.58 10.47
N LEU A 95 -0.48 -12.23 9.55
CA LEU A 95 -0.12 -11.90 8.17
C LEU A 95 0.19 -10.41 8.02
N TYR A 96 1.39 -10.12 7.53
CA TYR A 96 1.79 -8.81 7.06
C TYR A 96 2.08 -8.83 5.56
N GLN A 97 1.99 -7.68 4.91
CA GLN A 97 2.40 -7.48 3.52
C GLN A 97 3.45 -6.38 3.44
N ILE A 98 4.37 -6.53 2.51
CA ILE A 98 5.40 -5.53 2.24
C ILE A 98 4.79 -4.36 1.48
N VAL A 99 4.89 -3.17 2.05
CA VAL A 99 4.32 -1.94 1.47
C VAL A 99 5.38 -0.93 1.04
N SER A 100 6.62 -1.10 1.51
CA SER A 100 7.77 -0.33 1.04
C SER A 100 9.05 -1.13 1.16
N THR A 101 9.89 -1.07 0.13
CA THR A 101 11.27 -1.56 0.18
C THR A 101 12.28 -0.44 0.42
N GLY A 102 11.86 0.83 0.44
CA GLY A 102 12.74 2.00 0.52
C GLY A 102 13.34 2.29 1.91
N TRP A 103 13.15 1.42 2.90
CA TRP A 103 13.55 1.67 4.29
C TRP A 103 14.93 1.06 4.61
N GLY A 104 15.99 1.88 4.50
CA GLY A 104 17.35 1.48 4.88
C GLY A 104 17.78 0.16 4.20
N THR A 105 18.17 -0.84 5.00
CA THR A 105 18.49 -2.21 4.54
C THR A 105 17.34 -3.20 4.73
N GLY A 106 16.19 -2.74 5.22
CA GLY A 106 15.01 -3.56 5.53
C GLY A 106 13.81 -3.22 4.64
N VAL A 107 12.62 -3.55 5.14
CA VAL A 107 11.32 -3.29 4.50
C VAL A 107 10.30 -2.81 5.53
N VAL A 108 9.24 -2.14 5.06
CA VAL A 108 8.08 -1.78 5.87
C VAL A 108 6.96 -2.79 5.60
N LEU A 109 6.40 -3.31 6.68
CA LEU A 109 5.34 -4.30 6.69
C LEU A 109 4.05 -3.64 7.18
N GLU A 110 2.95 -3.86 6.46
CA GLU A 110 1.60 -3.50 6.90
C GLU A 110 0.81 -4.76 7.24
N VAL A 111 0.14 -4.77 8.39
CA VAL A 111 -0.72 -5.90 8.77
C VAL A 111 -1.89 -6.06 7.81
N LYS A 112 -2.39 -7.29 7.63
CA LYS A 112 -3.52 -7.58 6.74
C LYS A 112 -4.76 -8.12 7.41
N ASP A 113 -4.73 -8.28 8.72
CA ASP A 113 -5.92 -8.51 9.54
C ASP A 113 -6.21 -7.28 10.39
N PHE A 114 -7.42 -6.74 10.25
CA PHE A 114 -7.88 -5.59 11.02
C PHE A 114 -7.82 -5.87 12.52
N PHE A 115 -8.13 -7.10 12.97
CA PHE A 115 -8.18 -7.40 14.39
C PHE A 115 -6.82 -7.38 15.07
N ALA A 116 -5.72 -7.50 14.33
CA ALA A 116 -4.37 -7.33 14.89
C ALA A 116 -4.10 -5.88 15.35
N ILE A 117 -4.79 -4.88 14.81
CA ILE A 117 -4.55 -3.45 15.09
C ILE A 117 -5.75 -2.71 15.65
N GLY A 118 -6.96 -3.10 15.27
CA GLY A 118 -8.16 -2.33 15.53
C GLY A 118 -8.78 -2.70 16.89
N PRO A 119 -9.38 -1.75 17.62
CA PRO A 119 -9.48 -0.32 17.28
C PRO A 119 -8.29 0.53 17.75
N ASP A 120 -7.37 0.01 18.57
CA ASP A 120 -6.52 0.78 19.49
C ASP A 120 -5.01 0.51 19.39
N ARG A 121 -4.58 -0.52 18.64
CA ARG A 121 -3.18 -0.95 18.49
C ARG A 121 -2.56 -0.47 17.18
N ARG A 122 -2.69 0.82 16.89
CA ARG A 122 -2.10 1.44 15.68
C ARG A 122 -0.57 1.32 15.62
N ASP A 123 0.10 1.12 16.75
CA ASP A 123 1.52 0.78 16.83
C ASP A 123 1.91 -0.51 16.08
N LEU A 124 0.95 -1.39 15.80
CA LEU A 124 1.13 -2.62 15.01
C LEU A 124 0.72 -2.48 13.55
N HIS A 125 0.14 -1.34 13.13
CA HIS A 125 -0.34 -1.12 11.76
C HIS A 125 0.80 -1.28 10.76
N CYS A 126 1.90 -0.57 11.01
CA CYS A 126 3.12 -0.76 10.27
C CYS A 126 4.27 -1.09 11.22
N ILE A 127 5.02 -2.13 10.87
CA ILE A 127 6.25 -2.52 11.56
C ILE A 127 7.38 -2.62 10.54
N THR A 128 8.63 -2.64 11.00
CA THR A 128 9.77 -2.84 10.10
C THR A 128 10.26 -4.29 10.14
N LEU A 129 10.89 -4.74 9.07
CA LEU A 129 11.65 -5.99 9.05
C LEU A 129 13.06 -5.68 8.55
N ASP A 130 14.06 -6.02 9.35
CA ASP A 130 15.47 -5.66 9.13
C ASP A 130 16.41 -6.88 9.17
N GLN A 131 17.72 -6.64 9.12
CA GLN A 131 18.76 -7.69 9.08
C GLN A 131 18.97 -8.43 10.43
N HIS A 132 18.17 -8.12 11.45
CA HIS A 132 18.22 -8.76 12.75
C HIS A 132 16.94 -9.57 13.07
N GLY A 133 15.95 -9.62 12.18
CA GLY A 133 14.87 -10.60 12.31
C GLY A 133 15.40 -12.02 12.06
N ILE A 134 14.85 -13.02 12.74
CA ILE A 134 15.17 -14.43 12.51
C ILE A 134 14.17 -15.02 11.50
N GLU A 135 14.68 -15.53 10.39
CA GLU A 135 13.93 -16.28 9.40
C GLU A 135 13.75 -17.72 9.91
N ILE A 136 12.51 -18.10 10.23
CA ILE A 136 12.27 -19.32 11.01
C ILE A 136 12.46 -20.62 10.20
N LEU A 137 12.42 -20.59 8.87
CA LEU A 137 12.53 -21.81 8.07
C LEU A 137 13.99 -22.29 7.97
N ARG A 138 14.95 -21.37 8.05
CA ARG A 138 16.40 -21.69 8.06
C ARG A 138 17.07 -21.43 9.40
N GLY A 139 16.44 -20.68 10.29
CA GLY A 139 17.01 -20.27 11.57
C GLY A 139 18.10 -19.20 11.47
N GLY A 140 18.30 -18.61 10.29
CA GLY A 140 19.28 -17.54 10.06
C GLY A 140 18.68 -16.15 10.32
N ARG A 141 19.54 -15.16 10.58
CA ARG A 141 19.12 -13.76 10.71
C ARG A 141 19.11 -13.03 9.37
N GLY A 142 18.19 -12.07 9.24
CA GLY A 142 18.07 -11.20 8.08
C GLY A 142 17.59 -11.91 6.83
N PHE A 143 17.61 -11.17 5.72
CA PHE A 143 17.11 -11.64 4.43
C PHE A 143 17.80 -10.87 3.29
N ASN A 144 17.90 -11.53 2.14
CA ASN A 144 18.29 -10.88 0.90
C ASN A 144 17.17 -9.99 0.36
N ARG A 145 17.32 -8.66 0.50
CA ARG A 145 16.36 -7.67 0.05
C ARG A 145 16.12 -7.70 -1.47
N SER A 146 17.09 -8.13 -2.29
CA SER A 146 16.93 -8.13 -3.75
C SER A 146 15.89 -9.14 -4.26
N LEU A 147 15.49 -10.09 -3.41
CA LEU A 147 14.52 -11.14 -3.74
C LEU A 147 13.10 -10.78 -3.31
N VAL A 148 12.94 -9.66 -2.63
CA VAL A 148 11.71 -9.23 -1.96
C VAL A 148 11.04 -8.13 -2.77
N SER A 149 9.74 -8.26 -2.98
CA SER A 149 8.92 -7.29 -3.70
C SER A 149 7.91 -6.62 -2.78
N VAL A 150 7.54 -5.38 -3.12
CA VAL A 150 6.28 -4.81 -2.62
C VAL A 150 5.12 -5.74 -3.01
N LYS A 151 4.13 -5.84 -2.11
CA LYS A 151 3.00 -6.78 -2.12
C LYS A 151 3.33 -8.25 -1.79
N ASP A 152 4.59 -8.64 -1.59
CA ASP A 152 4.91 -9.95 -1.01
C ASP A 152 4.39 -10.04 0.44
N PHE A 153 4.09 -11.25 0.91
CA PHE A 153 3.57 -11.50 2.24
C PHE A 153 4.65 -12.00 3.19
N VAL A 154 4.46 -11.72 4.47
CA VAL A 154 5.34 -12.13 5.56
C VAL A 154 4.48 -12.63 6.71
N TRP A 155 4.69 -13.87 7.12
CA TRP A 155 4.20 -14.40 8.39
C TRP A 155 5.06 -13.85 9.52
N VAL A 156 4.45 -13.11 10.44
CA VAL A 156 5.15 -12.52 11.59
C VAL A 156 4.72 -13.23 12.86
N TYR A 157 5.67 -13.86 13.53
CA TYR A 157 5.44 -14.66 14.74
C TYR A 157 5.55 -13.81 16.00
N ASN A 158 6.53 -12.91 16.01
CA ASN A 158 6.83 -12.09 17.15
C ASN A 158 7.49 -10.76 16.73
N VAL A 159 7.46 -9.79 17.63
CA VAL A 159 8.01 -8.45 17.44
C VAL A 159 8.99 -8.09 18.55
N LYS A 160 9.84 -7.10 18.28
CA LYS A 160 10.71 -6.45 19.26
C LYS A 160 10.60 -4.93 19.10
N PRO A 161 10.90 -4.13 20.13
CA PRO A 161 10.99 -2.69 19.98
C PRO A 161 12.08 -2.31 18.97
N THR A 162 11.89 -1.21 18.26
CA THR A 162 12.96 -0.62 17.45
C THR A 162 14.01 0.04 18.35
N ARG A 163 15.21 0.32 17.80
CA ARG A 163 16.24 1.08 18.54
C ARG A 163 15.79 2.47 18.99
N GLN A 164 14.82 3.06 18.30
CA GLN A 164 14.22 4.34 18.70
C GLN A 164 13.33 4.14 19.92
N ALA A 165 12.46 3.13 19.90
CA ALA A 165 11.59 2.78 21.03
C ALA A 165 12.40 2.39 22.28
N LEU A 166 13.53 1.70 22.12
CA LEU A 166 14.43 1.39 23.25
C LEU A 166 15.05 2.65 23.91
N LYS A 167 15.19 3.75 23.16
CA LYS A 167 15.78 5.01 23.68
C LYS A 167 14.73 5.92 24.31
N ASP A 168 13.57 6.02 23.69
CA ASP A 168 12.46 6.87 24.15
C ASP A 168 11.11 6.16 23.87
N PRO A 169 10.68 5.25 24.77
CA PRO A 169 9.50 4.44 24.51
C PRO A 169 8.21 5.25 24.49
N ALA A 170 8.11 6.29 25.32
CA ALA A 170 6.91 7.12 25.43
C ALA A 170 6.66 7.92 24.15
N ALA A 171 7.65 8.70 23.70
CA ALA A 171 7.50 9.54 22.52
C ALA A 171 7.32 8.70 21.25
N VAL A 172 8.06 7.60 21.13
CA VAL A 172 7.97 6.73 19.94
C VAL A 172 6.64 5.99 19.90
N LEU A 173 6.09 5.56 21.04
CA LEU A 173 4.77 4.92 21.07
C LEU A 173 3.68 5.89 20.62
N GLU A 174 3.68 7.12 21.16
CA GLU A 174 2.74 8.16 20.78
C GLU A 174 2.81 8.47 19.27
N GLN A 175 4.01 8.72 18.76
CA GLN A 175 4.22 9.06 17.35
C GLN A 175 3.89 7.89 16.41
N SER A 176 4.18 6.64 16.81
CA SER A 176 3.88 5.46 15.97
C SER A 176 2.39 5.20 15.78
N ARG A 177 1.54 5.74 16.66
CA ARG A 177 0.07 5.61 16.60
C ARG A 177 -0.60 6.67 15.74
N ILE A 178 0.15 7.67 15.28
CA ILE A 178 -0.33 8.68 14.34
C ILE A 178 -0.62 8.00 13.00
N PRO A 179 -1.84 8.15 12.43
CA PRO A 179 -2.20 7.49 11.18
C PRO A 179 -1.28 7.91 10.02
N ARG A 180 -0.86 6.92 9.25
CA ARG A 180 0.01 7.08 8.07
C ARG A 180 -0.84 7.06 6.81
N THR A 181 -0.43 7.84 5.82
CA THR A 181 -1.07 7.88 4.50
C THR A 181 -0.23 7.19 3.42
N THR A 182 1.10 7.17 3.57
CA THR A 182 2.06 6.50 2.67
C THR A 182 3.16 5.75 3.42
N ALA A 183 3.60 4.63 2.85
CA ALA A 183 4.68 3.79 3.38
C ALA A 183 6.07 4.42 3.17
N LEU A 184 6.16 5.49 2.37
CA LEU A 184 7.38 6.27 2.14
C LEU A 184 7.54 7.45 3.08
N ASP A 185 6.60 7.70 3.99
CA ASP A 185 6.79 8.72 5.02
C ASP A 185 7.93 8.30 5.96
N THR A 186 9.12 8.83 5.67
CA THR A 186 10.34 8.60 6.43
C THR A 186 10.41 9.41 7.72
N SER A 187 9.51 10.39 7.89
CA SER A 187 9.39 11.14 9.15
C SER A 187 8.69 10.34 10.24
N SER A 188 7.92 9.31 9.85
CA SER A 188 7.16 8.48 10.77
C SER A 188 8.03 7.41 11.45
N VAL A 189 8.02 7.41 12.78
CA VAL A 189 8.72 6.41 13.62
C VAL A 189 7.92 5.11 13.78
N TYR A 190 8.63 3.99 13.87
CA TYR A 190 8.02 2.67 14.08
C TYR A 190 8.34 2.18 15.49
N PHE A 191 7.33 1.74 16.24
CA PHE A 191 7.57 1.20 17.58
C PHE A 191 8.16 -0.21 17.51
N PHE A 192 7.62 -1.05 16.63
CA PHE A 192 8.02 -2.45 16.49
C PHE A 192 8.79 -2.75 15.21
N ARG A 193 9.62 -3.79 15.32
CA ARG A 193 10.17 -4.55 14.20
C ARG A 193 9.81 -6.04 14.35
N ALA A 194 9.66 -6.74 13.24
CA ALA A 194 9.50 -8.19 13.24
C ALA A 194 10.77 -8.86 13.77
N SER A 195 10.62 -9.75 14.76
CA SER A 195 11.74 -10.48 15.36
C SER A 195 11.86 -11.91 14.84
N HIS A 196 10.74 -12.54 14.50
CA HIS A 196 10.68 -13.87 13.94
C HIS A 196 9.67 -13.88 12.79
N PHE A 197 10.09 -14.36 11.62
CA PHE A 197 9.29 -14.26 10.41
C PHE A 197 9.52 -15.42 9.44
N ALA A 198 8.59 -15.61 8.52
CA ALA A 198 8.75 -16.42 7.31
C ALA A 198 8.14 -15.69 6.11
N PHE A 199 8.78 -15.76 4.94
CA PHE A 199 8.19 -15.20 3.73
C PHE A 199 7.06 -16.09 3.21
N ALA A 200 6.02 -15.45 2.67
CA ALA A 200 4.95 -16.10 1.92
C ALA A 200 4.88 -15.47 0.53
N LYS A 201 5.11 -16.29 -0.51
CA LYS A 201 5.10 -15.80 -1.90
C LYS A 201 3.66 -15.74 -2.40
N PRO A 202 3.23 -14.62 -3.02
CA PRO A 202 2.09 -14.66 -3.93
C PRO A 202 2.33 -15.70 -5.03
N THR A 203 1.26 -16.34 -5.51
CA THR A 203 1.34 -17.34 -6.59
C THR A 203 1.98 -16.73 -7.83
N ASP A 204 2.87 -17.48 -8.49
CA ASP A 204 3.46 -17.06 -9.76
C ASP A 204 2.40 -17.07 -10.88
N ARG A 205 2.46 -16.12 -11.81
CA ARG A 205 1.62 -16.17 -13.00
C ARG A 205 2.16 -17.24 -13.94
N GLU A 206 1.26 -18.07 -14.47
CA GLU A 206 1.60 -19.07 -15.48
C GLU A 206 2.08 -18.41 -16.78
N GLU A 207 1.39 -17.35 -17.21
CA GLU A 207 1.75 -16.60 -18.42
C GLU A 207 2.59 -15.36 -18.10
N PRO A 208 3.60 -15.05 -18.93
CA PRO A 208 4.29 -13.77 -18.89
C PRO A 208 3.33 -12.60 -19.09
N ILE A 209 3.66 -11.45 -18.51
CA ILE A 209 2.90 -10.21 -18.66
C ILE A 209 3.67 -9.22 -19.52
N TYR A 210 2.95 -8.34 -20.21
CA TYR A 210 3.58 -7.23 -20.92
C TYR A 210 3.87 -6.06 -19.98
N GLY A 211 4.98 -5.38 -20.24
CA GLY A 211 5.33 -4.11 -19.62
C GLY A 211 5.75 -3.09 -20.65
N ILE A 212 5.68 -1.81 -20.26
CA ILE A 212 6.10 -0.68 -21.10
C ILE A 212 7.13 0.13 -20.33
N ILE A 213 8.27 0.39 -20.98
CA ILE A 213 9.33 1.23 -20.42
C ILE A 213 8.90 2.70 -20.40
N LEU A 214 8.93 3.32 -19.23
CA LEU A 214 8.47 4.70 -19.01
C LEU A 214 9.62 5.69 -18.89
N SER A 215 10.77 5.26 -18.39
CA SER A 215 11.98 6.09 -18.35
C SER A 215 13.24 5.24 -18.21
N LEU A 216 14.38 5.81 -18.61
CA LEU A 216 15.69 5.18 -18.55
C LEU A 216 16.62 5.99 -17.64
N GLY A 217 17.20 5.33 -16.65
CA GLY A 217 18.24 5.89 -15.80
C GLY A 217 19.61 5.60 -16.39
N THR A 218 20.29 6.63 -16.89
CA THR A 218 21.61 6.50 -17.52
C THR A 218 22.74 7.02 -16.65
N ARG A 219 23.89 6.34 -16.65
CA ARG A 219 25.13 6.82 -16.03
C ARG A 219 26.30 6.58 -16.98
N ARG A 220 27.08 7.63 -17.26
CA ARG A 220 28.21 7.60 -18.21
C ARG A 220 27.82 7.01 -19.59
N GLY A 221 26.63 7.39 -20.09
CA GLY A 221 26.12 6.94 -21.39
C GLY A 221 25.59 5.50 -21.44
N ARG A 222 25.55 4.77 -20.31
CA ARG A 222 24.97 3.42 -20.22
C ARG A 222 23.69 3.41 -19.40
N VAL A 223 22.75 2.54 -19.76
CA VAL A 223 21.49 2.37 -19.03
C VAL A 223 21.75 1.51 -17.79
N ILE A 224 21.61 2.09 -16.59
CA ILE A 224 21.84 1.41 -15.31
C ILE A 224 20.57 1.02 -14.56
N SER A 225 19.42 1.59 -14.95
CA SER A 225 18.08 1.22 -14.47
C SER A 225 17.03 1.67 -15.49
N ALA A 226 15.85 1.10 -15.43
CA ALA A 226 14.69 1.55 -16.19
C ALA A 226 13.45 1.54 -15.29
N ARG A 227 12.54 2.50 -15.46
CA ARG A 227 11.21 2.42 -14.84
C ARG A 227 10.23 1.84 -15.86
N ALA A 228 9.40 0.91 -15.43
CA ALA A 228 8.37 0.30 -16.26
C ALA A 228 7.08 0.09 -15.49
N ALA A 229 5.95 0.08 -16.20
CA ALA A 229 4.67 -0.38 -15.68
C ALA A 229 4.25 -1.65 -16.41
N PHE A 230 3.58 -2.55 -15.69
CA PHE A 230 3.22 -3.88 -16.17
C PHE A 230 1.70 -4.10 -16.17
N GLU A 231 1.24 -5.07 -16.94
CA GLU A 231 -0.16 -5.50 -17.00
C GLU A 231 -0.77 -5.64 -15.59
N GLY A 232 -1.87 -4.93 -15.35
CA GLY A 232 -2.64 -5.00 -14.11
C GLY A 232 -1.99 -4.33 -12.90
N CYS A 233 -0.87 -3.64 -13.08
CA CYS A 233 -0.15 -2.91 -12.02
C CYS A 233 0.12 -1.46 -12.48
N PRO A 234 -0.71 -0.48 -12.07
CA PRO A 234 -0.53 0.93 -12.44
C PRO A 234 0.63 1.60 -11.71
N GLU A 235 1.21 0.96 -10.70
CA GLU A 235 2.40 1.46 -10.00
C GLU A 235 3.69 1.03 -10.73
N ALA A 236 4.45 1.99 -11.25
CA ALA A 236 5.70 1.69 -11.93
C ALA A 236 6.77 1.12 -10.98
N VAL A 237 7.56 0.17 -11.48
CA VAL A 237 8.67 -0.44 -10.77
C VAL A 237 10.00 -0.08 -11.41
N THR A 238 11.06 -0.07 -10.61
CA THR A 238 12.43 0.15 -11.10
C THR A 238 13.08 -1.20 -11.39
N ILE A 239 13.43 -1.42 -12.65
CA ILE A 239 14.14 -2.58 -13.17
C ILE A 239 15.64 -2.28 -13.17
N THR A 240 16.43 -3.26 -12.76
CA THR A 240 17.89 -3.21 -12.76
C THR A 240 18.45 -4.36 -13.60
N PRO A 241 19.75 -4.37 -13.96
CA PRO A 241 20.33 -5.42 -14.78
C PRO A 241 20.17 -6.83 -14.21
N PHE A 242 20.02 -6.97 -12.89
CA PHE A 242 19.80 -8.25 -12.22
C PHE A 242 18.50 -8.94 -12.63
N LEU A 243 17.48 -8.17 -13.03
CA LEU A 243 16.19 -8.71 -13.45
C LEU A 243 16.12 -8.97 -14.96
N CYS A 244 17.00 -8.36 -15.75
CA CYS A 244 16.96 -8.46 -17.20
C CYS A 244 17.77 -9.67 -17.69
N THR A 245 17.17 -10.46 -18.57
CA THR A 245 17.88 -11.56 -19.27
C THR A 245 18.70 -11.08 -20.48
N PHE A 246 18.73 -9.77 -20.70
CA PHE A 246 19.40 -9.11 -21.81
C PHE A 246 20.09 -7.81 -21.35
N PRO A 247 21.08 -7.30 -22.12
CA PRO A 247 21.77 -6.05 -21.78
C PRO A 247 20.81 -4.86 -21.78
N MET A 248 20.82 -4.08 -20.69
CA MET A 248 19.90 -2.93 -20.55
C MET A 248 20.14 -1.80 -21.56
N ASP A 249 21.33 -1.73 -22.18
CA ASP A 249 21.60 -0.76 -23.25
C ASP A 249 20.76 -1.03 -24.52
N GLN A 250 20.08 -2.17 -24.60
CA GLN A 250 19.12 -2.48 -25.67
C GLN A 250 17.71 -1.95 -25.40
N LEU A 251 17.44 -1.41 -24.21
CA LEU A 251 16.13 -0.86 -23.86
C LEU A 251 15.93 0.51 -24.50
N ALA A 252 14.74 0.71 -25.06
CA ALA A 252 14.26 2.01 -25.52
C ALA A 252 13.07 2.52 -24.71
N LEU A 253 12.88 3.84 -24.71
CA LEU A 253 11.70 4.48 -24.13
C LEU A 253 10.44 3.99 -24.86
N TYR A 254 9.40 3.67 -24.10
CA TYR A 254 8.13 3.09 -24.59
C TYR A 254 8.25 1.73 -25.28
N GLU A 255 9.39 1.05 -25.17
CA GLU A 255 9.53 -0.32 -25.63
C GLU A 255 8.62 -1.25 -24.83
N VAL A 256 8.01 -2.20 -25.53
CA VAL A 256 7.24 -3.28 -24.92
C VAL A 256 8.18 -4.42 -24.54
N VAL A 257 8.14 -4.82 -23.28
CA VAL A 257 8.89 -5.94 -22.73
C VAL A 257 7.94 -7.03 -22.24
N SER A 258 8.45 -8.25 -22.12
CA SER A 258 7.76 -9.36 -21.47
C SER A 258 8.36 -9.57 -20.08
N ALA A 259 7.58 -10.02 -19.11
CA ALA A 259 8.09 -10.31 -17.78
C ALA A 259 7.41 -11.52 -17.16
N ARG A 260 8.21 -12.34 -16.47
CA ARG A 260 7.69 -13.31 -15.52
C ARG A 260 7.40 -12.59 -14.22
N SER A 261 6.19 -12.72 -13.70
CA SER A 261 5.77 -11.99 -12.51
C SER A 261 4.90 -12.84 -11.60
N ARG A 262 4.81 -12.40 -10.35
CA ARG A 262 3.85 -12.92 -9.38
C ARG A 262 2.46 -12.36 -9.70
N ALA A 263 1.41 -13.04 -9.25
CA ALA A 263 0.05 -12.54 -9.36
C ALA A 263 -0.09 -11.22 -8.57
N ASN A 264 -0.74 -10.22 -9.16
CA ASN A 264 -1.03 -9.00 -8.43
C ASN A 264 -2.06 -9.29 -7.33
N VAL A 265 -1.71 -8.99 -6.10
CA VAL A 265 -2.53 -9.26 -4.92
C VAL A 265 -3.07 -7.97 -4.34
N SER A 266 -4.28 -8.05 -3.77
CA SER A 266 -4.91 -6.90 -3.13
C SER A 266 -4.11 -6.45 -1.90
N SER A 267 -3.93 -5.14 -1.77
CA SER A 267 -3.40 -4.52 -0.56
C SER A 267 -4.48 -4.19 0.47
N ALA A 268 -5.74 -4.56 0.21
CA ALA A 268 -6.83 -4.30 1.14
C ALA A 268 -6.62 -5.01 2.48
N MET A 269 -7.04 -4.34 3.55
CA MET A 269 -7.21 -4.94 4.86
C MET A 269 -8.30 -6.02 4.80
N ARG A 270 -8.13 -7.09 5.59
CA ARG A 270 -9.07 -8.21 5.68
C ARG A 270 -9.58 -8.35 7.11
N PHE A 271 -10.65 -9.11 7.25
CA PHE A 271 -11.14 -9.59 8.53
C PHE A 271 -10.92 -11.10 8.58
N SER A 272 -10.35 -11.59 9.68
CA SER A 272 -10.17 -13.02 9.93
C SER A 272 -11.47 -13.78 10.09
N GLU A 273 -12.52 -13.10 10.56
CA GLU A 273 -13.82 -13.71 10.81
C GLU A 273 -14.97 -12.87 10.23
N PRO A 274 -16.07 -13.53 9.82
CA PRO A 274 -17.28 -12.84 9.43
C PRO A 274 -17.94 -12.17 10.65
N PRO A 275 -18.67 -11.05 10.45
CA PRO A 275 -19.42 -10.43 11.53
C PRO A 275 -20.55 -11.34 12.02
N VAL A 276 -20.75 -11.39 13.33
CA VAL A 276 -21.81 -12.20 13.97
C VAL A 276 -23.23 -11.69 13.67
N SER A 277 -23.37 -10.42 13.28
CA SER A 277 -24.66 -9.79 12.96
C SER A 277 -24.51 -8.63 11.97
N PHE A 278 -25.62 -8.15 11.41
CA PHE A 278 -25.64 -6.95 10.56
C PHE A 278 -25.23 -5.69 11.32
N GLU A 279 -25.64 -5.56 12.59
CA GLU A 279 -25.24 -4.45 13.45
C GLU A 279 -23.72 -4.45 13.70
N ALA A 280 -23.14 -5.63 13.98
CA ALA A 280 -21.69 -5.78 14.12
C ALA A 280 -20.95 -5.43 12.83
N ARG A 281 -21.50 -5.83 11.67
CA ARG A 281 -20.95 -5.44 10.36
C ARG A 281 -20.96 -3.94 10.16
N ASP A 282 -22.06 -3.27 10.47
CA ASP A 282 -22.20 -1.83 10.27
C ASP A 282 -21.29 -1.05 11.24
N HIS A 283 -21.16 -1.54 12.47
CA HIS A 283 -20.17 -1.04 13.43
C HIS A 283 -18.74 -1.22 12.91
N LEU A 284 -18.34 -2.42 12.48
CA LEU A 284 -17.02 -2.69 11.90
C LEU A 284 -16.76 -1.82 10.67
N ALA A 285 -17.75 -1.61 9.80
CA ALA A 285 -17.63 -0.73 8.65
C ALA A 285 -17.34 0.72 9.08
N ASN A 286 -17.95 1.20 10.16
CA ASN A 286 -17.67 2.52 10.72
C ASN A 286 -16.25 2.60 11.30
N VAL A 287 -15.79 1.58 12.03
CA VAL A 287 -14.43 1.56 12.58
C VAL A 287 -13.38 1.45 11.46
N VAL A 288 -13.60 0.64 10.42
CA VAL A 288 -12.65 0.51 9.31
C VAL A 288 -12.58 1.76 8.45
N ARG A 289 -13.64 2.57 8.36
CA ARG A 289 -13.57 3.90 7.70
C ARG A 289 -12.58 4.85 8.36
N CYS A 290 -12.24 4.62 9.62
CA CYS A 290 -11.23 5.35 10.37
C CYS A 290 -9.80 4.87 10.10
N PHE A 291 -9.63 3.83 9.28
CA PHE A 291 -8.37 3.20 8.95
C PHE A 291 -7.99 3.44 7.48
N PHE A 292 -6.71 3.73 7.24
CA PHE A 292 -6.16 3.94 5.90
C PHE A 292 -5.16 2.83 5.61
N PRO A 293 -5.50 1.89 4.71
CA PRO A 293 -4.52 0.93 4.27
C PRO A 293 -3.39 1.67 3.58
N MET A 294 -2.17 1.19 3.79
CA MET A 294 -1.00 1.68 3.10
C MET A 294 -1.16 1.27 1.63
N HIS A 295 -1.29 2.26 0.76
CA HIS A 295 -1.24 2.01 -0.67
C HIS A 295 0.23 1.96 -1.08
N PRO A 296 0.73 0.79 -1.50
CA PRO A 296 2.10 0.70 -1.97
C PRO A 296 2.28 1.62 -3.18
N GLU A 297 3.36 2.38 -3.16
CA GLU A 297 3.71 3.34 -4.21
C GLU A 297 4.46 2.71 -5.39
N GLU A 298 4.93 1.50 -5.19
CA GLU A 298 5.62 0.67 -6.17
C GLU A 298 4.80 -0.59 -6.44
N GLY A 299 4.85 -1.04 -7.70
CA GLY A 299 4.20 -2.27 -8.12
C GLY A 299 4.94 -3.52 -7.67
N ILE A 300 4.40 -4.68 -8.05
CA ILE A 300 5.12 -5.94 -7.86
C ILE A 300 6.30 -5.97 -8.81
N LEU A 301 7.50 -6.15 -8.24
CA LEU A 301 8.71 -6.36 -8.98
C LEU A 301 8.63 -7.71 -9.73
N PRO A 302 8.86 -7.72 -11.05
CA PRO A 302 8.89 -8.96 -11.81
C PRO A 302 10.04 -9.86 -11.34
N LEU A 303 9.88 -11.16 -11.56
CA LEU A 303 10.90 -12.18 -11.30
C LEU A 303 12.02 -12.11 -12.36
N SER A 304 11.64 -11.85 -13.61
CA SER A 304 12.56 -11.62 -14.72
C SER A 304 11.89 -10.73 -15.78
N VAL A 305 12.71 -10.01 -16.53
CA VAL A 305 12.30 -9.18 -17.66
C VAL A 305 13.05 -9.64 -18.90
N ASP A 306 12.29 -9.89 -19.94
CA ASP A 306 12.72 -10.46 -21.22
C ASP A 306 12.31 -9.51 -22.36
N ARG A 307 13.05 -9.55 -23.47
CA ARG A 307 12.53 -8.94 -24.70
C ARG A 307 11.34 -9.77 -25.18
N ILE A 308 10.33 -9.11 -25.74
CA ILE A 308 9.28 -9.82 -26.46
C ILE A 308 9.88 -10.70 -27.55
N THR A 309 9.25 -11.83 -27.84
CA THR A 309 9.73 -12.79 -28.86
C THR A 309 9.58 -12.20 -30.26
N GLN A 310 10.19 -12.84 -31.27
CA GLN A 310 10.00 -12.41 -32.66
C GLN A 310 8.54 -12.60 -33.11
N GLU A 311 7.90 -13.70 -32.70
CA GLU A 311 6.48 -13.93 -32.98
C GLU A 311 5.59 -12.82 -32.40
N GLU A 312 5.87 -12.37 -31.17
CA GLU A 312 5.15 -11.26 -30.55
C GLU A 312 5.40 -9.94 -31.28
N ARG A 313 6.64 -9.69 -31.73
CA ARG A 313 6.96 -8.51 -32.56
C ARG A 313 6.21 -8.52 -33.89
N ASP A 314 6.20 -9.66 -34.57
CA ASP A 314 5.53 -9.82 -35.86
C ASP A 314 4.01 -9.64 -35.68
N TRP A 315 3.43 -10.19 -34.60
CA TRP A 315 2.02 -10.01 -34.26
C TRP A 315 1.66 -8.55 -33.97
N LEU A 316 2.48 -7.84 -33.17
CA LEU A 316 2.28 -6.41 -32.89
C LEU A 316 2.40 -5.58 -34.18
N SER A 317 3.31 -5.96 -35.07
CA SER A 317 3.49 -5.31 -36.37
C SER A 317 2.30 -5.56 -37.30
N ASP A 318 1.78 -6.80 -37.37
CA ASP A 318 0.55 -7.12 -38.11
C ASP A 318 -0.65 -6.30 -37.62
N ARG A 319 -0.79 -6.12 -36.29
CA ARG A 319 -1.82 -5.28 -35.67
C ARG A 319 -1.75 -3.81 -36.07
N LEU A 320 -0.57 -3.29 -36.41
CA LEU A 320 -0.40 -1.92 -36.92
C LEU A 320 -0.73 -1.80 -38.41
N ASN A 321 -0.88 -2.93 -39.11
CA ASN A 321 -1.20 -3.03 -40.52
C ASN A 321 -2.63 -3.57 -40.72
N ASN A 322 -2.80 -4.62 -41.54
CA ASN A 322 -4.09 -5.20 -41.90
C ASN A 322 -4.69 -6.11 -40.82
N PHE A 323 -3.94 -6.37 -39.74
CA PHE A 323 -4.33 -7.20 -38.60
C PHE A 323 -4.89 -8.57 -39.00
N THR A 324 -4.20 -9.22 -39.94
CA THR A 324 -4.59 -10.51 -40.51
C THR A 324 -4.67 -11.62 -39.46
N SER A 325 -3.85 -11.54 -38.41
CA SER A 325 -3.88 -12.45 -37.25
C SER A 325 -5.21 -12.45 -36.50
N TYR A 326 -5.95 -11.34 -36.48
CA TYR A 326 -7.29 -11.28 -35.89
C TYR A 326 -8.31 -12.09 -36.68
N LEU A 327 -8.21 -12.09 -38.01
CA LEU A 327 -9.11 -12.86 -38.86
C LEU A 327 -8.81 -14.36 -38.76
N ALA A 328 -7.54 -14.72 -38.59
CA ALA A 328 -7.09 -16.10 -38.42
C ALA A 328 -7.55 -16.70 -37.08
N ASP A 329 -7.37 -15.98 -35.97
CA ASP A 329 -7.81 -16.41 -34.64
C ASP A 329 -8.27 -15.22 -33.79
N LYS A 330 -9.60 -15.03 -33.76
CA LYS A 330 -10.23 -13.91 -33.06
C LYS A 330 -10.04 -13.99 -31.55
N ASP A 331 -10.05 -15.19 -30.98
CA ASP A 331 -10.04 -15.35 -29.52
C ASP A 331 -8.63 -15.16 -28.97
N LEU A 332 -7.62 -15.72 -29.64
CA LEU A 332 -6.23 -15.44 -29.31
C LEU A 332 -5.89 -13.97 -29.50
N ALA A 333 -6.32 -13.35 -30.61
CA ALA A 333 -6.07 -11.94 -30.87
C ALA A 333 -6.74 -11.04 -29.81
N ARG A 334 -7.97 -11.34 -29.39
CA ARG A 334 -8.65 -10.63 -28.29
C ARG A 334 -7.89 -10.77 -26.97
N LYS A 335 -7.40 -11.97 -26.65
CA LYS A 335 -6.61 -12.20 -25.42
C LYS A 335 -5.32 -11.39 -25.44
N ARG A 336 -4.55 -11.43 -26.54
CA ARG A 336 -3.31 -10.65 -26.71
C ARG A 336 -3.57 -9.14 -26.66
N LEU A 337 -4.63 -8.66 -27.34
CA LEU A 337 -5.08 -7.26 -27.26
C LEU A 337 -5.42 -6.84 -25.82
N GLY A 338 -6.12 -7.69 -25.08
CA GLY A 338 -6.45 -7.44 -23.68
C GLY A 338 -5.19 -7.19 -22.84
N LYS A 339 -4.15 -8.02 -23.01
CA LYS A 339 -2.88 -7.87 -22.28
C LYS A 339 -2.15 -6.57 -22.62
N ILE A 340 -1.99 -6.25 -23.91
CA ILE A 340 -1.29 -5.03 -24.32
C ILE A 340 -2.06 -3.75 -23.96
N CYS A 341 -3.39 -3.74 -24.11
CA CYS A 341 -4.23 -2.61 -23.70
C CYS A 341 -4.15 -2.40 -22.18
N ASN A 342 -4.15 -3.48 -21.41
CA ASN A 342 -4.00 -3.40 -19.96
C ASN A 342 -2.61 -2.86 -19.57
N ALA A 343 -1.53 -3.35 -20.19
CA ALA A 343 -0.19 -2.79 -19.99
C ALA A 343 -0.11 -1.29 -20.37
N ALA A 344 -0.75 -0.87 -21.46
CA ALA A 344 -0.85 0.53 -21.86
C ALA A 344 -1.65 1.38 -20.86
N CYS A 345 -2.77 0.88 -20.35
CA CYS A 345 -3.55 1.54 -19.30
C CYS A 345 -2.74 1.69 -18.00
N SER A 346 -2.02 0.64 -17.58
CA SER A 346 -1.10 0.69 -16.44
C SER A 346 -0.01 1.74 -16.65
N ALA A 347 0.61 1.76 -17.83
CA ALA A 347 1.63 2.75 -18.18
C ALA A 347 1.10 4.18 -18.14
N LEU A 348 -0.08 4.43 -18.71
CA LEU A 348 -0.72 5.73 -18.68
C LEU A 348 -1.04 6.18 -17.25
N ALA A 349 -1.58 5.27 -16.42
CA ALA A 349 -1.85 5.54 -15.01
C ALA A 349 -0.56 5.83 -14.22
N ALA A 350 0.51 5.09 -14.49
CA ALA A 350 1.82 5.30 -13.88
C ALA A 350 2.41 6.67 -14.24
N VAL A 351 2.34 7.06 -15.52
CA VAL A 351 2.80 8.38 -15.98
C VAL A 351 1.98 9.49 -15.33
N ASN A 352 0.65 9.35 -15.29
CA ASN A 352 -0.24 10.35 -14.69
C ASN A 352 -0.06 10.51 -13.17
N SER A 353 0.56 9.54 -12.50
CA SER A 353 0.81 9.56 -11.05
C SER A 353 2.30 9.66 -10.69
N ALA A 354 3.17 9.80 -11.69
CA ALA A 354 4.63 9.78 -11.49
C ALA A 354 5.12 10.99 -10.69
N GLU A 355 4.46 12.14 -10.86
CA GLU A 355 4.80 13.42 -10.24
C GLU A 355 3.82 13.84 -9.14
N ASP A 356 2.85 12.96 -8.81
CA ASP A 356 1.94 13.23 -7.71
C ASP A 356 2.74 13.32 -6.40
N ASP A 357 2.41 14.32 -5.59
CA ASP A 357 2.94 14.48 -4.25
C ASP A 357 2.27 13.47 -3.33
N ARG A 358 3.08 12.63 -2.73
CA ARG A 358 2.63 11.48 -1.94
C ARG A 358 2.88 11.66 -0.45
N ARG A 359 3.38 12.83 -0.05
CA ARG A 359 3.73 13.13 1.34
C ARG A 359 2.49 13.50 2.16
N SER A 360 2.51 13.14 3.44
CA SER A 360 1.62 13.73 4.43
C SER A 360 2.11 15.14 4.75
N HIS A 361 1.21 16.12 4.67
CA HIS A 361 1.51 17.49 5.07
C HIS A 361 0.78 17.84 6.35
N ARG A 362 1.52 18.35 7.33
CA ARG A 362 0.94 19.00 8.50
C ARG A 362 0.85 20.49 8.23
N SER A 363 -0.37 21.00 8.16
CA SER A 363 -0.64 22.42 7.86
C SER A 363 -1.86 22.91 8.63
N GLU A 364 -1.94 24.21 8.82
CA GLU A 364 -3.13 24.88 9.30
C GLU A 364 -4.14 25.03 8.14
N ALA A 365 -5.39 24.68 8.40
CA ALA A 365 -6.48 24.79 7.45
C ALA A 365 -7.43 25.91 7.89
N THR A 366 -7.87 26.73 6.94
CA THR A 366 -8.84 27.81 7.18
C THR A 366 -10.11 27.55 6.38
N VAL A 367 -11.27 27.72 7.00
CA VAL A 367 -12.55 27.62 6.30
C VAL A 367 -12.67 28.79 5.32
N VAL A 368 -13.00 28.51 4.06
CA VAL A 368 -13.12 29.55 3.02
C VAL A 368 -14.45 30.28 3.20
N THR A 369 -14.38 31.61 3.35
CA THR A 369 -15.55 32.50 3.48
C THR A 369 -15.93 33.16 2.14
N PRO A 370 -17.23 33.36 1.84
CA PRO A 370 -18.40 32.87 2.60
C PRO A 370 -18.44 31.34 2.60
N GLU A 371 -19.07 30.73 3.61
CA GLU A 371 -19.16 29.27 3.71
C GLU A 371 -19.86 28.68 2.47
N TRP A 372 -19.20 27.71 1.85
CA TRP A 372 -19.70 27.01 0.66
C TRP A 372 -20.36 25.70 1.06
N PHE A 373 -21.35 25.25 0.28
CA PHE A 373 -21.81 23.86 0.32
C PHE A 373 -21.47 23.11 -0.98
N PRO A 374 -20.71 22.00 -0.93
CA PRO A 374 -19.99 21.47 0.24
C PRO A 374 -18.87 22.39 0.74
N MET A 375 -18.53 22.25 2.02
CA MET A 375 -17.53 23.07 2.74
C MET A 375 -16.18 23.05 2.03
N ARG A 376 -15.51 24.22 2.07
CA ARG A 376 -14.19 24.43 1.49
C ARG A 376 -13.18 24.85 2.55
N LEU A 377 -11.99 24.28 2.45
CA LEU A 377 -10.85 24.59 3.29
C LEU A 377 -9.71 25.12 2.41
N ARG A 378 -9.02 26.14 2.87
CA ARG A 378 -7.76 26.61 2.30
C ARG A 378 -6.63 26.16 3.19
N VAL A 379 -5.65 25.49 2.58
CA VAL A 379 -4.40 25.06 3.22
C VAL A 379 -3.22 25.64 2.46
N VAL A 380 -2.12 25.88 3.17
CA VAL A 380 -0.85 26.30 2.57
C VAL A 380 0.17 25.18 2.80
N LEU A 381 0.68 24.62 1.71
CA LEU A 381 1.72 23.60 1.74
C LEU A 381 3.07 24.26 1.53
N SER A 382 4.01 24.01 2.45
CA SER A 382 5.38 24.53 2.40
C SER A 382 6.31 23.57 1.66
N ASP A 383 7.46 24.07 1.22
CA ASP A 383 8.49 23.31 0.48
C ASP A 383 7.98 22.65 -0.82
N MET A 384 7.03 23.33 -1.48
CA MET A 384 6.45 22.93 -2.75
C MET A 384 7.01 23.80 -3.88
N THR A 385 7.81 23.20 -4.78
CA THR A 385 8.38 23.92 -5.93
C THR A 385 7.52 23.84 -7.19
N SER A 386 6.50 22.97 -7.19
CA SER A 386 5.52 22.81 -8.26
C SER A 386 4.19 22.33 -7.67
N GLU A 387 3.15 22.22 -8.51
CA GLU A 387 1.86 21.66 -8.09
C GLU A 387 1.96 20.18 -7.72
N ALA A 388 2.90 19.41 -8.30
CA ALA A 388 3.17 18.02 -7.96
C ALA A 388 1.88 17.18 -7.75
N GLY A 389 0.99 17.14 -8.75
CA GLY A 389 -0.27 16.39 -8.68
C GLY A 389 -1.40 17.02 -7.87
N TRP A 390 -1.16 18.10 -7.12
CA TRP A 390 -2.23 18.94 -6.57
C TRP A 390 -2.87 19.73 -7.72
N THR A 391 -3.81 19.10 -8.43
CA THR A 391 -4.51 19.69 -9.58
C THR A 391 -6.02 19.57 -9.39
N SER A 392 -6.79 20.48 -9.97
CA SER A 392 -8.25 20.51 -9.80
C SER A 392 -8.90 19.17 -10.15
N GLY A 393 -9.79 18.69 -9.28
CA GLY A 393 -10.47 17.40 -9.39
C GLY A 393 -9.73 16.22 -8.74
N ARG A 394 -8.44 16.34 -8.43
CA ARG A 394 -7.70 15.31 -7.69
C ARG A 394 -8.20 15.18 -6.26
N GLN A 395 -8.10 13.98 -5.69
CA GLN A 395 -8.56 13.71 -4.34
C GLN A 395 -7.44 13.93 -3.33
N ALA A 396 -7.80 14.46 -2.17
CA ALA A 396 -6.93 14.58 -1.02
C ALA A 396 -7.62 13.96 0.21
N VAL A 397 -6.83 13.60 1.20
CA VAL A 397 -7.33 13.08 2.48
C VAL A 397 -6.88 14.02 3.58
N LEU A 398 -7.84 14.52 4.36
CA LEU A 398 -7.60 15.36 5.53
C LEU A 398 -7.73 14.54 6.80
N TRP A 399 -6.80 14.76 7.72
CA TRP A 399 -6.93 14.35 9.11
C TRP A 399 -6.96 15.57 10.02
N ILE A 400 -7.95 15.63 10.90
CA ILE A 400 -7.98 16.61 11.99
C ILE A 400 -7.39 15.93 13.23
N PRO A 401 -6.31 16.47 13.84
CA PRO A 401 -5.74 15.89 15.05
C PRO A 401 -6.80 15.66 16.13
N GLY A 402 -6.79 14.47 16.75
CA GLY A 402 -7.79 14.06 17.74
C GLY A 402 -9.06 13.45 17.13
N ALA A 403 -9.35 13.69 15.85
CA ALA A 403 -10.43 13.01 15.16
C ALA A 403 -10.10 11.53 14.95
N SER A 404 -11.11 10.68 15.15
CA SER A 404 -10.97 9.25 14.93
C SER A 404 -11.00 8.88 13.44
N ARG A 405 -11.53 9.75 12.58
CA ARG A 405 -11.74 9.52 11.14
C ARG A 405 -10.93 10.46 10.26
N LEU A 406 -10.68 10.06 9.02
CA LEU A 406 -10.17 10.95 7.98
C LEU A 406 -11.28 11.33 7.00
N ILE A 407 -11.10 12.45 6.33
CA ILE A 407 -12.10 13.07 5.48
C ILE A 407 -11.55 13.15 4.07
N ARG A 408 -12.25 12.57 3.09
CA ARG A 408 -11.89 12.74 1.69
C ARG A 408 -12.42 14.07 1.17
N LEU A 409 -11.55 14.76 0.45
CA LEU A 409 -11.78 16.04 -0.17
C LEU A 409 -11.34 15.96 -1.64
N LYS A 410 -11.75 16.94 -2.44
CA LYS A 410 -11.20 17.17 -3.78
C LYS A 410 -10.54 18.52 -3.85
N VAL A 411 -9.43 18.60 -4.57
CA VAL A 411 -8.79 19.86 -4.94
C VAL A 411 -9.72 20.60 -5.90
N VAL A 412 -9.97 21.88 -5.64
CA VAL A 412 -10.79 22.72 -6.52
C VAL A 412 -10.02 23.89 -7.12
N ASP A 413 -9.06 24.45 -6.37
CA ASP A 413 -8.20 25.55 -6.81
C ASP A 413 -6.80 25.39 -6.22
N VAL A 414 -5.79 25.83 -6.97
CA VAL A 414 -4.37 25.68 -6.64
C VAL A 414 -3.62 26.91 -7.12
N GLN A 415 -2.81 27.49 -6.25
CA GLN A 415 -1.99 28.67 -6.55
C GLN A 415 -0.56 28.42 -6.09
N ALA A 416 0.36 28.34 -7.05
CA ALA A 416 1.78 28.11 -6.78
C ALA A 416 2.53 29.44 -6.66
N ALA A 417 3.19 29.66 -5.52
CA ALA A 417 4.14 30.75 -5.33
C ALA A 417 5.56 30.17 -5.35
N THR A 418 6.09 29.95 -6.56
CA THR A 418 7.37 29.24 -6.77
C THR A 418 8.56 29.88 -6.06
N ARG A 419 8.58 31.22 -5.92
CA ARG A 419 9.65 31.95 -5.22
C ARG A 419 9.69 31.63 -3.72
N ASP A 420 8.51 31.52 -3.13
CA ASP A 420 8.35 31.25 -1.70
C ASP A 420 8.31 29.75 -1.40
N ARG A 421 8.33 28.91 -2.45
CA ARG A 421 8.16 27.45 -2.37
C ARG A 421 6.90 27.06 -1.61
N THR A 422 5.81 27.78 -1.85
CA THR A 422 4.51 27.50 -1.23
C THR A 422 3.46 27.19 -2.29
N LEU A 423 2.53 26.33 -1.90
CA LEU A 423 1.36 25.98 -2.69
C LEU A 423 0.11 26.22 -1.86
N THR A 424 -0.70 27.18 -2.27
CA THR A 424 -2.02 27.40 -1.65
C THR A 424 -3.03 26.51 -2.35
N VAL A 425 -3.68 25.64 -1.61
CA VAL A 425 -4.64 24.67 -2.14
C VAL A 425 -5.99 24.91 -1.49
N VAL A 426 -7.04 24.97 -2.32
CA VAL A 426 -8.42 24.95 -1.86
C VAL A 426 -8.98 23.55 -2.04
N LEU A 427 -9.39 22.95 -0.94
CA LEU A 427 -9.99 21.63 -0.85
C LEU A 427 -11.48 21.77 -0.61
N GLN A 428 -12.28 20.97 -1.29
CA GLN A 428 -13.73 20.92 -1.12
C GLN A 428 -14.15 19.53 -0.65
N ALA A 429 -15.01 19.47 0.36
CA ALA A 429 -15.62 18.21 0.76
C ALA A 429 -16.47 17.60 -0.36
N PHE A 430 -16.58 16.28 -0.35
CA PHE A 430 -17.65 15.62 -1.10
C PHE A 430 -18.96 15.80 -0.35
N ARG A 431 -20.09 15.75 -1.06
CA ARG A 431 -21.42 15.84 -0.42
C ARG A 431 -21.60 14.83 0.72
N TRP A 432 -21.03 13.64 0.56
CA TRP A 432 -21.12 12.57 1.56
C TRP A 432 -20.10 12.69 2.70
N SER A 433 -19.04 13.50 2.57
CA SER A 433 -18.05 13.74 3.64
C SER A 433 -18.25 15.08 4.36
N ASN A 434 -19.13 15.95 3.86
CA ASN A 434 -19.36 17.29 4.39
C ASN A 434 -19.76 17.30 5.87
N ASN A 435 -20.73 16.47 6.25
CA ASN A 435 -21.24 16.47 7.62
C ASN A 435 -20.16 15.98 8.59
N SER A 436 -19.44 14.90 8.23
CA SER A 436 -18.31 14.43 9.03
C SER A 436 -17.23 15.50 9.21
N LEU A 437 -16.96 16.31 8.17
CA LEU A 437 -16.02 17.42 8.26
C LEU A 437 -16.52 18.52 9.19
N THR A 438 -17.80 18.87 9.07
CA THR A 438 -18.42 19.91 9.91
C THR A 438 -18.38 19.47 11.38
N ASP A 439 -18.81 18.24 11.67
CA ASP A 439 -18.78 17.66 13.02
C ASP A 439 -17.37 17.65 13.62
N ASP A 440 -16.36 17.27 12.83
CA ASP A 440 -14.98 17.18 13.31
C ASP A 440 -14.37 18.57 13.50
N ILE A 441 -14.69 19.55 12.65
CA ILE A 441 -14.30 20.94 12.87
C ILE A 441 -14.96 21.46 14.14
N ASP A 442 -16.29 21.41 14.26
CA ASP A 442 -17.03 21.91 15.44
C ASP A 442 -16.51 21.31 16.75
N ARG A 443 -16.12 20.02 16.72
CA ARG A 443 -15.61 19.30 17.89
C ARG A 443 -14.18 19.69 18.27
N PHE A 444 -13.30 19.94 17.30
CA PHE A 444 -11.86 20.12 17.54
C PHE A 444 -11.35 21.55 17.28
N GLU A 445 -12.19 22.44 16.75
CA GLU A 445 -11.95 23.88 16.59
C GLU A 445 -11.84 24.59 17.95
N VAL A 446 -12.47 24.04 19.00
CA VAL A 446 -12.53 24.63 20.35
C VAL A 446 -11.23 24.44 21.17
N ASP A 447 -10.41 23.43 20.88
CA ASP A 447 -9.25 23.09 21.73
C ASP A 447 -7.96 23.87 21.43
N LEU A 448 -7.91 24.67 20.35
CA LEU A 448 -6.73 25.47 19.99
C LEU A 448 -6.74 26.89 20.57
N HIS A 449 -7.89 27.43 20.98
CA HIS A 449 -7.95 28.71 21.70
C HIS A 449 -7.80 28.59 23.22
N CYS A 450 -7.84 27.38 23.78
CA CYS A 450 -7.78 27.17 25.23
C CYS A 450 -6.39 26.80 25.79
N ARG A 451 -5.36 26.59 24.95
CA ARG A 451 -4.00 26.22 25.40
C ARG A 451 -2.98 27.37 25.50
N ASP A 452 -3.31 28.58 25.06
CA ASP A 452 -2.43 29.76 25.19
C ASP A 452 -2.72 30.65 26.42
N ALA A 453 -3.65 30.25 27.30
CA ALA A 453 -4.06 31.05 28.47
C ALA A 453 -3.30 30.75 29.79
N TYR A 454 -2.21 29.98 29.77
CA TYR A 454 -1.39 29.72 30.98
C TYR A 454 0.11 29.97 30.73
N ARG A 455 0.47 31.24 30.55
CA ARG A 455 1.81 31.72 30.90
C ARG A 455 1.73 32.47 32.24
N PRO A 456 2.39 32.01 33.32
CA PRO A 456 2.50 32.83 34.52
C PRO A 456 3.40 34.03 34.18
N ARG A 457 2.86 35.24 34.36
CA ARG A 457 3.65 36.47 34.33
C ARG A 457 4.63 36.42 35.50
N VAL A 458 5.91 36.34 35.16
CA VAL A 458 7.01 36.66 36.06
C VAL A 458 6.91 38.15 36.42
N ARG A 459 6.86 38.44 37.72
CA ARG A 459 7.56 39.56 38.33
C ARG A 459 8.54 39.00 39.34
#